data_AF-A0A1B1S8U8-F1
#
_entry.id   AF-A0A1B1S8U8-F1
#
_cell.length_a   1.000
_cell.length_b   1.000
_cell.length_c   1.000
_cell.angle_alpha   90.00
_cell.angle_beta   90.00
_cell.angle_gamma   90.00
#
_symmetry.space_group_name_H-M   'P 1'
#
loop_
_entity.id
_entity.type
_entity.pdbx_description
1 polymer ?
#
loop_
_entity_poly.entity_id
_entity_poly.type
_entity_poly.pdbx_seq_one_letter_code
_entity_poly.pdbx_strand_id
1 'polypeptide(L)'
;MIVKYSSEELQMNYSEEEISEIIREYMRENEFFSFKGICSYIFDKANQEDRIKKEKDTEYRGGVKISYFDEIIVSQLLWEEIWNKRLFINFSKNPYFVQTNEIQFVVRNNG
;
A
#
# COMPACT_ATOMS: atom_id res chain seq x y z
N MET A 1 -18.27 -8.71 -22.61
CA MET A 1 -17.70 -9.11 -21.32
C MET A 1 -16.40 -9.85 -21.58
N ILE A 2 -15.27 -9.22 -21.26
CA ILE A 2 -13.93 -9.79 -21.35
C ILE A 2 -13.61 -10.40 -19.98
N VAL A 3 -13.01 -11.59 -19.94
CA VAL A 3 -12.61 -12.22 -18.68
C VAL A 3 -11.11 -12.43 -18.70
N LYS A 4 -10.40 -11.81 -17.77
CA LYS A 4 -8.95 -11.95 -17.59
C LYS A 4 -8.67 -12.92 -16.44
N TYR A 5 -7.89 -13.96 -16.74
CA TYR A 5 -7.50 -15.00 -15.78
C TYR A 5 -6.09 -14.80 -15.21
N SER A 6 -5.30 -13.90 -15.79
CA SER A 6 -4.03 -13.42 -15.24
C SER A 6 -4.26 -12.48 -14.06
N SER A 7 -3.28 -12.43 -13.15
CA SER A 7 -3.19 -11.36 -12.15
C SER A 7 -2.84 -10.07 -12.89
N GLU A 8 -3.67 -9.05 -12.76
CA GLU A 8 -3.46 -7.75 -13.42
C GLU A 8 -3.06 -6.70 -12.40
N GLU A 9 -2.06 -5.88 -12.76
CA GLU A 9 -1.70 -4.68 -12.03
C GLU A 9 -2.59 -3.53 -12.49
N LEU A 10 -3.37 -2.95 -11.58
CA LEU A 10 -4.30 -1.87 -11.88
C LEU A 10 -3.91 -0.60 -11.15
N GLN A 11 -4.01 0.52 -11.87
CA GLN A 11 -3.76 1.84 -11.32
C GLN A 11 -4.93 2.33 -10.48
N MET A 12 -4.61 3.02 -9.39
CA MET A 12 -5.58 3.76 -8.60
C MET A 12 -5.83 5.16 -9.19
N ASN A 13 -6.93 5.78 -8.78
CA ASN A 13 -7.31 7.14 -9.13
C ASN A 13 -7.42 7.99 -7.85
N TYR A 14 -6.33 7.99 -7.10
CA TYR A 14 -6.10 8.90 -5.98
C TYR A 14 -5.04 9.94 -6.35
N SER A 15 -5.15 11.14 -5.81
CA SER A 15 -4.04 12.09 -5.77
C SER A 15 -3.00 11.66 -4.73
N GLU A 16 -1.79 12.23 -4.81
CA GLU A 16 -0.75 11.97 -3.81
C GLU A 16 -1.19 12.43 -2.40
N GLU A 17 -1.93 13.53 -2.30
CA GLU A 17 -2.49 14.02 -1.05
C GLU A 17 -3.51 13.04 -0.45
N GLU A 18 -4.42 12.50 -1.27
CA GLU A 18 -5.38 11.46 -0.83
C GLU A 18 -4.63 10.22 -0.30
N ILE A 19 -3.59 9.76 -1.01
CA ILE A 19 -2.77 8.62 -0.57
C ILE A 19 -2.04 8.95 0.75
N SER A 20 -1.50 10.16 0.88
CA SER A 20 -0.81 10.61 2.11
C SER A 20 -1.75 10.60 3.31
N GLU A 21 -2.99 11.06 3.14
CA GLU A 21 -4.01 11.03 4.18
C GLU A 21 -4.38 9.60 4.60
N ILE A 22 -4.57 8.70 3.63
CA ILE A 22 -4.84 7.27 3.89
C ILE A 22 -3.67 6.61 4.62
N ILE A 23 -2.43 6.91 4.23
CA ILE A 23 -1.23 6.42 4.93
C ILE A 23 -1.24 6.87 6.39
N ARG A 24 -1.53 8.15 6.65
CA ARG A 24 -1.57 8.69 8.02
C ARG A 24 -2.72 8.13 8.84
N GLU A 25 -3.87 7.88 8.23
CA GLU A 25 -4.99 7.16 8.85
C GLU A 25 -4.55 5.76 9.27
N TYR A 26 -3.98 5.00 8.34
CA TYR A 26 -3.48 3.66 8.61
C TYR A 26 -2.41 3.64 9.72
N MET A 27 -1.50 4.62 9.74
CA MET A 27 -0.51 4.77 10.81
C MET A 27 -1.13 5.05 12.18
N ARG A 28 -2.25 5.78 12.26
CA ARG A 28 -2.93 6.03 13.55
C ARG A 28 -3.56 4.78 14.15
N GLU A 29 -3.95 3.84 13.30
CA GLU A 29 -4.64 2.61 13.70
C GLU A 29 -3.68 1.44 13.96
N ASN A 30 -2.42 1.54 13.51
CA ASN A 30 -1.47 0.45 13.53
C ASN A 30 -0.14 0.87 14.15
N GLU A 31 0.26 0.23 15.26
CA GLU A 31 1.56 0.47 15.90
C GLU A 31 2.73 -0.05 15.03
N PHE A 32 2.49 -1.10 14.23
CA PHE A 32 3.45 -1.69 13.31
C PHE A 32 2.74 -2.24 12.07
N PHE A 33 3.42 -2.21 10.91
CA PHE A 33 2.87 -2.77 9.66
C PHE A 33 3.97 -3.10 8.65
N SER A 34 3.66 -3.90 7.62
CA SER A 34 4.57 -4.14 6.50
C SER A 34 4.25 -3.26 5.28
N PHE A 35 5.22 -3.07 4.39
CA PHE A 35 5.01 -2.36 3.13
C PHE A 35 3.85 -2.96 2.31
N LYS A 36 3.80 -4.29 2.19
CA LYS A 36 2.70 -4.96 1.48
C LYS A 36 1.36 -4.77 2.20
N GLY A 37 1.36 -4.77 3.53
CA GLY A 37 0.15 -4.53 4.31
C GLY A 37 -0.49 -3.18 3.99
N ILE A 38 0.30 -2.11 4.01
CA ILE A 38 -0.23 -0.78 3.69
C ILE A 38 -0.61 -0.63 2.22
N CYS A 39 0.16 -1.18 1.28
CA CYS A 39 -0.22 -1.18 -0.14
C CYS A 39 -1.55 -1.93 -0.38
N SER A 40 -1.73 -3.08 0.28
CA SER A 40 -2.98 -3.86 0.18
C SER A 40 -4.15 -3.09 0.77
N TYR A 41 -3.97 -2.45 1.93
CA TYR A 41 -4.99 -1.61 2.54
C TYR A 41 -5.44 -0.45 1.64
N ILE A 42 -4.48 0.30 1.08
CA ILE A 42 -4.79 1.42 0.16
C ILE A 42 -5.53 0.92 -1.07
N PHE A 43 -5.10 -0.22 -1.64
CA PHE A 43 -5.72 -0.80 -2.82
C PHE A 43 -7.12 -1.34 -2.56
N ASP A 44 -7.34 -2.01 -1.42
CA ASP A 44 -8.66 -2.50 -1.02
C ASP A 44 -9.63 -1.33 -0.79
N LYS A 45 -9.16 -0.25 -0.18
CA LYS A 45 -9.92 1.01 -0.02
C LYS A 45 -10.27 1.61 -1.39
N ALA A 46 -9.31 1.67 -2.31
CA ALA A 46 -9.55 2.12 -3.68
C ALA A 46 -10.60 1.27 -4.40
N ASN A 47 -10.59 -0.05 -4.21
CA ASN A 47 -11.55 -0.96 -4.82
C ASN A 47 -12.97 -0.74 -4.26
N GLN A 48 -13.09 -0.51 -2.94
CA GLN A 48 -14.37 -0.23 -2.27
C GLN A 48 -14.96 1.12 -2.68
N GLU A 49 -14.11 2.09 -2.99
CA GLU A 49 -14.51 3.45 -3.39
C GLU A 49 -14.64 3.63 -4.91
N ASP A 50 -14.58 2.54 -5.70
CA ASP A 50 -14.59 2.56 -7.18
C ASP A 50 -13.48 3.45 -7.79
N ARG A 51 -12.33 3.54 -7.11
CA ARG A 51 -11.16 4.34 -7.50
C ARG A 51 -10.11 3.54 -8.28
N ILE A 52 -10.39 2.31 -8.69
CA ILE A 52 -9.47 1.50 -9.52
C ILE A 52 -9.80 1.68 -11.00
N LYS A 53 -8.79 2.00 -11.82
CA LYS A 53 -8.93 2.10 -13.27
C LYS A 53 -9.08 0.71 -13.90
N LYS A 54 -10.33 0.26 -14.04
CA LYS A 54 -10.70 -1.01 -14.69
C LYS A 54 -11.00 -0.78 -16.17
N GLU A 55 -10.69 -1.77 -17.00
CA GLU A 55 -11.15 -1.79 -18.40
C GLU A 55 -12.68 -1.96 -18.45
N LYS A 56 -13.32 -1.30 -19.42
CA LYS A 56 -14.78 -1.43 -19.62
C LYS A 56 -15.14 -2.88 -19.98
N ASP A 57 -16.24 -3.35 -19.41
CA ASP A 57 -16.79 -4.69 -19.62
C ASP A 57 -15.82 -5.85 -19.30
N THR A 58 -14.85 -5.63 -18.41
CA THR A 58 -13.82 -6.63 -18.04
C THR A 58 -14.01 -7.16 -16.62
N GLU A 59 -13.96 -8.49 -16.46
CA GLU A 59 -13.92 -9.21 -15.18
C GLU A 59 -12.51 -9.77 -14.93
N TYR A 60 -11.96 -9.53 -13.74
CA TYR A 60 -10.61 -9.95 -13.36
C TYR A 60 -10.68 -11.14 -12.40
N ARG A 61 -10.55 -12.36 -12.91
CA ARG A 61 -10.62 -13.60 -12.12
C ARG A 61 -9.28 -14.09 -11.57
N GLY A 62 -8.18 -13.66 -12.18
CA GLY A 62 -6.82 -13.96 -11.70
C GLY A 62 -6.38 -13.14 -10.50
N GLY A 63 -7.26 -12.25 -10.00
CA GLY A 63 -6.94 -11.26 -8.99
C GLY A 63 -6.44 -9.95 -9.58
N VAL A 64 -6.50 -8.91 -8.77
CA VAL A 64 -6.00 -7.57 -9.08
C VAL A 64 -5.02 -7.15 -8.01
N LYS A 65 -3.98 -6.43 -8.41
CA LYS A 65 -2.95 -5.91 -7.51
C LYS A 65 -2.71 -4.44 -7.80
N ILE A 66 -2.18 -3.75 -6.80
CA ILE A 66 -1.69 -2.38 -6.95
C ILE A 66 -0.65 -2.32 -8.07
N SER A 67 -0.66 -1.24 -8.85
CA SER A 67 0.33 -1.05 -9.90
C SER A 67 1.70 -0.71 -9.33
N TYR A 68 2.77 -1.09 -10.03
CA TYR A 68 4.13 -0.70 -9.65
C TYR A 68 4.32 0.82 -9.51
N PHE A 69 3.64 1.63 -10.33
CA PHE A 69 3.69 3.10 -10.22
C PHE A 69 3.09 3.61 -8.91
N ASP A 70 1.95 3.06 -8.50
CA ASP A 70 1.34 3.43 -7.24
C ASP A 70 2.17 2.96 -6.04
N GLU A 71 2.83 1.79 -6.14
CA GLU A 71 3.78 1.34 -5.11
C GLU A 71 4.96 2.32 -4.93
N ILE A 72 5.45 2.92 -6.03
CA ILE A 72 6.48 3.97 -5.96
C ILE A 72 5.96 5.18 -5.20
N ILE A 73 4.75 5.66 -5.50
CA ILE A 73 4.14 6.81 -4.82
C ILE A 73 4.00 6.53 -3.32
N VAL A 74 3.46 5.36 -2.96
CA VAL A 74 3.35 4.94 -1.55
C VAL A 74 4.73 4.90 -0.88
N SER A 75 5.74 4.34 -1.55
CA SER A 75 7.11 4.30 -1.04
C SER A 75 7.70 5.69 -0.78
N GLN A 76 7.48 6.63 -1.71
CA GLN A 76 7.93 8.03 -1.55
C GLN A 76 7.25 8.71 -0.36
N LEU A 77 5.93 8.58 -0.22
CA LEU A 77 5.18 9.16 0.89
C LEU A 77 5.58 8.55 2.24
N LEU A 78 5.83 7.24 2.30
CA LEU A 78 6.37 6.60 3.51
C LEU A 78 7.77 7.15 3.87
N TRP A 79 8.60 7.44 2.87
CA TRP A 79 9.89 8.10 3.10
C TRP A 79 9.76 9.49 3.70
N GLU A 80 8.75 10.27 3.32
CA GLU A 80 8.45 11.55 3.95
C GLU A 80 8.05 11.37 5.42
N GLU A 81 7.26 10.35 5.74
CA GLU A 81 6.86 10.03 7.12
C GLU A 81 8.07 9.58 7.97
N ILE A 82 9.03 8.87 7.37
CA ILE A 82 10.32 8.53 7.97
C ILE A 82 11.15 9.79 8.21
N TRP A 83 11.27 10.66 7.21
CA TRP A 83 12.00 11.92 7.30
C TRP A 83 11.45 12.81 8.43
N ASN A 84 10.13 12.83 8.57
CA ASN A 84 9.42 13.56 9.61
C ASN A 84 9.45 12.86 10.99
N LYS A 85 10.16 11.73 11.13
CA LYS A 85 10.33 10.97 12.38
C LYS A 85 9.01 10.48 12.99
N ARG A 86 7.99 10.26 12.15
CA ARG A 86 6.69 9.69 12.53
C ARG A 86 6.64 8.17 12.27
N LEU A 87 7.44 7.70 11.32
CA LEU A 87 7.58 6.30 10.94
C LEU A 87 9.04 5.85 11.03
N PHE A 88 9.29 4.60 11.41
CA PHE A 88 10.64 4.04 11.52
C PHE A 88 10.71 2.66 10.88
N ILE A 89 11.82 2.35 10.20
CA ILE A 89 12.10 1.00 9.72
C ILE A 89 12.49 0.13 10.93
N ASN A 90 11.82 -1.02 11.07
CA ASN A 90 12.13 -1.96 12.13
C ASN A 90 13.37 -2.79 11.81
N PHE A 91 14.56 -2.30 12.16
CA PHE A 91 15.81 -3.05 11.94
C PHE A 91 15.94 -4.31 12.81
N SER A 92 15.19 -4.42 13.92
CA SER A 92 15.22 -5.62 14.78
C SER A 92 14.51 -6.81 14.13
N LYS A 93 13.54 -6.53 13.25
CA LYS A 93 12.90 -7.51 12.38
C LYS A 93 13.73 -7.58 11.10
N ASN A 94 14.86 -8.29 11.20
CA ASN A 94 15.79 -8.44 10.10
C ASN A 94 15.08 -9.09 8.88
N PRO A 95 14.91 -8.38 7.75
CA PRO A 95 14.26 -8.95 6.56
C PRO A 95 15.10 -10.08 5.93
N TYR A 96 16.38 -10.21 6.31
CA TYR A 96 17.27 -11.31 5.93
C TYR A 96 17.11 -12.55 6.83
N PHE A 97 16.26 -12.51 7.87
CA PHE A 97 15.94 -13.65 8.72
C PHE A 97 14.73 -14.44 8.18
N VAL A 98 14.93 -15.00 6.97
CA VAL A 98 14.36 -16.20 6.31
C VAL A 98 12.85 -16.51 6.32
N GLN A 99 11.96 -15.87 7.07
CA GLN A 99 10.52 -16.23 7.05
C GLN A 99 9.61 -15.20 6.37
N THR A 100 9.98 -13.93 6.29
CA THR A 100 9.26 -12.91 5.51
C THR A 100 10.24 -11.86 5.00
N ASN A 101 10.45 -11.78 3.67
CA ASN A 101 11.24 -10.72 3.02
C ASN A 101 10.48 -9.37 3.01
N GLU A 102 9.75 -9.04 4.08
CA GLU A 102 8.92 -7.84 4.14
C GLU A 102 9.54 -6.81 5.07
N ILE A 103 9.69 -5.59 4.56
CA ILE A 103 10.07 -4.43 5.36
C ILE A 103 8.93 -4.15 6.33
N GLN A 104 9.24 -4.17 7.63
CA GLN A 104 8.33 -3.75 8.68
C GLN A 104 8.64 -2.33 9.14
N PHE A 105 7.59 -1.57 9.37
CA PHE A 105 7.63 -0.23 9.92
C PHE A 105 7.01 -0.22 11.31
N VAL A 106 7.48 0.71 12.14
CA VAL A 106 6.94 1.02 13.48
C VAL A 106 6.52 2.47 13.48
N VAL A 107 5.30 2.73 13.93
CA VAL A 107 4.77 4.08 14.10
C VAL A 107 5.21 4.62 15.45
N ARG A 108 5.68 5.86 15.48
CA ARG A 108 5.96 6.54 16.74
C ARG A 108 4.69 7.12 17.31
N ASN A 109 4.15 6.45 18.33
CA ASN A 109 3.10 7.02 19.17
C ASN A 109 3.71 8.14 20.03
N ASN A 110 3.31 9.38 19.77
CA ASN A 110 3.54 10.47 20.72
C ASN A 110 2.49 10.29 21.82
N GLY A 111 2.86 9.59 22.88
CA GLY A 111 2.10 9.56 24.13
C GLY A 111 2.00 10.94 24.78
#